data_AF-A0A534AGJ6-F1
#
_entry.id   AF-A0A534AGJ6-F1
#
_cell.length_a   1.000
_cell.length_b   1.000
_cell.length_c   1.000
_cell.angle_alpha   90.00
_cell.angle_beta   90.00
_cell.angle_gamma   90.00
#
_symmetry.space_group_name_H-M   'P 1'
#
loop_
_entity.id
_entity.type
_entity.pdbx_description
1 polymer ?
#
loop_
_entity_poly.entity_id
_entity_poly.type
_entity_poly.pdbx_seq_one_letter_code
_entity_poly.pdbx_strand_id
1 'polypeptide(L)'
;GELYVDLPLPVDAPASEHCGTCVKCIQICPTQAIVAPNELDARRCISYLTIELRGSIPLEFREAIGNRIYGCDDCQLICPWNKFARKSAEGDFIARHGLDATSLIELFAWSEEDFHKYTEGSAIRRIGYECWLRNVAIALGNAPHSGDVVAALRAHEGHPAQLVREHVQWALAQQMRKAASARSRHQAAVIL
;
A
#
# COMPACT_ATOMS: atom_id res chain seq x y z
N GLY A 1 -0.13 -4.75 -21.88
CA GLY A 1 0.75 -5.82 -22.35
C GLY A 1 0.84 -5.67 -23.84
N GLU A 2 2.05 -5.76 -24.37
CA GLU A 2 2.39 -5.45 -25.75
C GLU A 2 2.81 -6.75 -26.45
N LEU A 3 2.34 -6.96 -27.69
CA LEU A 3 2.75 -8.08 -28.53
C LEU A 3 3.46 -7.54 -29.77
N TYR A 4 4.76 -7.77 -29.87
CA TYR A 4 5.55 -7.40 -31.04
C TYR A 4 5.29 -8.41 -32.16
N VAL A 5 4.94 -7.90 -33.34
CA VAL A 5 4.67 -8.71 -34.54
C VAL A 5 5.44 -8.12 -35.72
N ASP A 6 5.81 -8.98 -36.66
CA ASP A 6 6.36 -8.61 -37.96
C ASP A 6 5.27 -8.46 -39.04
N LEU A 7 4.00 -8.70 -38.66
CA LEU A 7 2.84 -8.47 -39.51
C LEU A 7 2.65 -6.97 -39.76
N PRO A 8 2.46 -6.53 -41.02
CA PRO A 8 2.23 -5.13 -41.35
C PRO A 8 0.77 -4.74 -41.05
N LEU A 9 0.41 -4.70 -39.77
CA LEU A 9 -0.92 -4.29 -39.32
C LEU A 9 -1.13 -2.78 -39.54
N PRO A 10 -2.36 -2.35 -39.88
CA PRO A 10 -2.66 -0.93 -39.97
C PRO A 10 -2.45 -0.26 -38.61
N VAL A 11 -1.90 0.96 -38.63
CA VAL A 11 -1.66 1.76 -37.43
C VAL A 11 -2.90 2.58 -37.10
N ASP A 12 -3.39 2.47 -35.86
CA ASP A 12 -4.49 3.28 -35.37
C ASP A 12 -4.07 4.74 -35.13
N ALA A 13 -5.03 5.66 -35.19
CA ALA A 13 -4.79 7.06 -34.83
C ALA A 13 -4.56 7.20 -33.30
N PRO A 14 -3.63 8.08 -32.86
CA PRO A 14 -3.46 8.36 -31.44
C PRO A 14 -4.74 8.87 -30.77
N ALA A 15 -4.95 8.48 -29.52
CA ALA A 15 -6.05 9.02 -28.71
C ALA A 15 -5.84 10.51 -28.37
N SER A 16 -6.94 11.22 -28.10
CA SER A 16 -6.92 12.62 -27.68
C SER A 16 -6.68 12.77 -26.17
N GLU A 17 -6.01 13.85 -25.79
CA GLU A 17 -5.87 14.27 -24.39
C GLU A 17 -7.22 14.64 -23.76
N HIS A 18 -7.45 14.16 -22.54
CA HIS A 18 -8.74 14.30 -21.83
C HIS A 18 -8.61 15.00 -20.47
N CYS A 19 -7.39 15.26 -20.00
CA CYS A 19 -7.15 15.87 -18.70
C CYS A 19 -7.54 17.36 -18.68
N GLY A 20 -7.35 18.09 -19.79
CA GLY A 20 -7.61 19.53 -19.85
C GLY A 20 -6.85 20.26 -18.74
N THR A 21 -7.57 21.03 -17.91
CA THR A 21 -7.00 21.75 -16.76
C THR A 21 -7.07 20.97 -15.43
N CYS A 22 -7.49 19.70 -15.46
CA CYS A 22 -7.67 18.90 -14.25
C CYS A 22 -6.32 18.54 -13.59
N VAL A 23 -6.21 18.76 -12.28
CA VAL A 23 -5.01 18.44 -11.48
C VAL A 23 -5.33 17.57 -10.25
N LYS A 24 -6.49 16.89 -10.23
CA LYS A 24 -6.97 16.15 -9.06
C LYS A 24 -6.02 15.04 -8.61
N CYS A 25 -5.45 14.27 -9.53
CA CYS A 25 -4.50 13.19 -9.23
C CYS A 25 -3.22 13.72 -8.56
N ILE A 26 -2.74 14.89 -8.98
CA ILE A 26 -1.60 15.59 -8.40
C ILE A 26 -1.92 16.01 -6.95
N GLN A 27 -3.07 16.68 -6.77
CA GLN A 27 -3.47 17.21 -5.48
C GLN A 27 -3.74 16.14 -4.42
N ILE A 28 -4.36 15.01 -4.80
CA ILE A 28 -4.68 13.95 -3.84
C ILE A 28 -3.49 13.08 -3.47
N CYS A 29 -2.42 13.06 -4.27
CA CYS A 29 -1.30 12.13 -4.10
C CYS A 29 -0.69 12.28 -2.70
N PRO A 30 -0.76 11.27 -1.81
CA PRO A 30 -0.39 11.44 -0.40
C PRO A 30 1.07 11.85 -0.17
N THR A 31 1.95 11.45 -1.09
CA THR A 31 3.39 11.72 -1.04
C THR A 31 3.85 12.78 -2.05
N GLN A 32 2.91 13.38 -2.80
CA GLN A 32 3.22 14.31 -3.89
C GLN A 32 4.23 13.69 -4.88
N ALA A 33 3.96 12.46 -5.31
CA ALA A 33 4.80 11.74 -6.25
C ALA A 33 4.57 12.18 -7.70
N ILE A 34 3.38 12.67 -8.04
CA ILE A 34 3.12 13.29 -9.35
C ILE A 34 3.58 14.75 -9.23
N VAL A 35 4.70 15.09 -9.85
CA VAL A 35 5.37 16.39 -9.67
C VAL A 35 4.93 17.44 -10.67
N ALA A 36 4.44 17.00 -11.83
CA ALA A 36 3.86 17.81 -12.90
C ALA A 36 2.91 16.94 -13.74
N PRO A 37 2.08 17.53 -14.63
CA PRO A 37 1.28 16.76 -15.58
C PRO A 37 2.15 15.74 -16.33
N ASN A 38 1.75 14.47 -16.29
CA ASN A 38 2.45 13.35 -16.94
C ASN A 38 3.88 13.07 -16.41
N GLU A 39 4.26 13.63 -15.25
CA GLU A 39 5.58 13.43 -14.64
C GLU A 39 5.45 12.85 -13.22
N LEU A 40 6.08 11.69 -13.00
CA LEU A 40 6.02 10.95 -11.74
C LEU A 40 7.44 10.70 -11.18
N ASP A 41 7.69 11.11 -9.94
CA ASP A 41 8.83 10.63 -9.17
C ASP A 41 8.47 9.29 -8.49
N ALA A 42 8.91 8.19 -9.11
CA ALA A 42 8.65 6.84 -8.63
C ALA A 42 9.18 6.61 -7.20
N ARG A 43 10.26 7.29 -6.78
CA ARG A 43 10.87 7.10 -5.44
C ARG A 43 9.94 7.56 -4.31
N ARG A 44 8.94 8.38 -4.64
CA ARG A 44 7.91 8.88 -3.71
C ARG A 44 6.59 8.12 -3.86
N CYS A 45 6.38 7.43 -4.98
CA CYS A 45 5.11 6.78 -5.29
C CYS A 45 4.85 5.58 -4.37
N ILE A 46 3.72 5.58 -3.65
CA ILE A 46 3.35 4.49 -2.73
C ILE A 46 3.32 3.14 -3.47
N SER A 47 2.86 3.11 -4.73
CA SER A 47 2.85 1.88 -5.53
C SER A 47 4.28 1.34 -5.73
N TYR A 48 5.24 2.18 -6.12
CA TYR A 48 6.64 1.79 -6.22
C TYR A 48 7.23 1.38 -4.85
N LEU A 49 6.98 2.15 -3.80
CA LEU A 49 7.49 1.88 -2.44
C LEU A 49 7.01 0.51 -1.92
N THR A 50 5.78 0.11 -2.26
CA THR A 50 5.19 -1.15 -1.77
C THR A 50 5.46 -2.34 -2.69
N ILE A 51 5.64 -2.13 -4.00
CA ILE A 51 5.76 -3.21 -5.00
C ILE A 51 7.20 -3.42 -5.49
N GLU A 52 7.97 -2.35 -5.71
CA GLU A 52 9.27 -2.42 -6.40
C GLU A 52 10.46 -2.21 -5.48
N LEU A 53 10.33 -1.31 -4.49
CA LEU A 53 11.38 -1.08 -3.52
C LEU A 53 11.57 -2.35 -2.66
N ARG A 54 12.76 -2.94 -2.71
CA ARG A 54 13.13 -4.12 -1.89
C ARG A 54 13.75 -3.76 -0.54
N GLY A 55 14.19 -2.51 -0.38
CA GLY A 55 14.86 -2.01 0.84
C GLY A 55 13.91 -1.33 1.81
N SER A 56 14.49 -0.53 2.71
CA SER A 56 13.74 0.23 3.70
C SER A 56 12.88 1.32 3.06
N ILE A 57 11.61 1.43 3.50
CA ILE A 57 10.78 2.57 3.10
C ILE A 57 11.22 3.80 3.91
N PRO A 58 11.55 4.94 3.27
CA PRO A 58 11.95 6.17 3.96
C PRO A 58 10.92 6.63 4.99
N LEU A 59 11.39 7.12 6.14
CA LEU A 59 10.55 7.47 7.30
C LEU A 59 9.46 8.48 6.96
N GLU A 60 9.76 9.46 6.11
CA GLU A 60 8.87 10.52 5.67
C GLU A 60 7.63 10.02 4.90
N PHE A 61 7.68 8.82 4.31
CA PHE A 61 6.57 8.26 3.55
C PHE A 61 5.74 7.25 4.35
N ARG A 62 6.24 6.73 5.48
CA ARG A 62 5.59 5.64 6.21
C ARG A 62 4.19 6.02 6.72
N GLU A 63 4.00 7.24 7.20
CA GLU A 63 2.67 7.70 7.65
C GLU A 63 1.69 7.87 6.47
N ALA A 64 2.15 8.45 5.36
CA ALA A 64 1.33 8.73 4.18
C ALA A 64 0.86 7.46 3.44
N ILE A 65 1.56 6.33 3.59
CA ILE A 65 1.16 5.03 3.03
C ILE A 65 -0.23 4.60 3.55
N GLY A 66 -0.58 4.94 4.80
CA GLY A 66 -1.83 4.51 5.41
C GLY A 66 -1.89 2.99 5.57
N ASN A 67 -2.97 2.36 5.10
CA ASN A 67 -3.18 0.91 5.13
C ASN A 67 -2.86 0.19 3.81
N ARG A 68 -2.19 0.86 2.87
CA ARG A 68 -1.86 0.30 1.55
C ARG A 68 -0.67 -0.64 1.65
N ILE A 69 -0.93 -1.95 1.61
CA ILE A 69 0.12 -2.98 1.74
C ILE A 69 0.67 -3.47 0.39
N TYR A 70 0.00 -3.16 -0.72
CA TYR A 70 0.42 -3.48 -2.08
C TYR A 70 -0.26 -2.53 -3.08
N GLY A 71 0.50 -1.64 -3.71
CA GLY A 71 -0.03 -0.68 -4.67
C GLY A 71 -0.69 0.56 -4.03
N CYS A 72 -1.15 1.48 -4.88
CA CYS A 72 -1.92 2.65 -4.48
C CYS A 72 -2.75 3.14 -5.66
N ASP A 73 -4.06 3.26 -5.44
CA ASP A 73 -5.01 3.64 -6.50
C ASP A 73 -5.54 5.07 -6.34
N ASP A 74 -5.04 5.87 -5.40
CA ASP A 74 -5.61 7.19 -5.08
C ASP A 74 -5.70 8.12 -6.29
N CYS A 75 -4.65 8.15 -7.13
CA CYS A 75 -4.61 8.96 -8.35
C CYS A 75 -5.64 8.50 -9.39
N GLN A 76 -5.96 7.20 -9.40
CA GLN A 76 -6.99 6.60 -10.25
C GLN A 76 -8.39 6.82 -9.66
N LEU A 77 -8.59 6.56 -8.37
CA LEU A 77 -9.89 6.67 -7.70
C LEU A 77 -10.44 8.11 -7.74
N ILE A 78 -9.57 9.12 -7.70
CA ILE A 78 -10.00 10.52 -7.83
C ILE A 78 -10.26 10.96 -9.28
N CYS A 79 -9.79 10.19 -10.27
CA CYS A 79 -9.83 10.58 -11.68
C CYS A 79 -11.28 10.67 -12.17
N PRO A 80 -11.72 11.81 -12.76
CA PRO A 80 -13.10 11.97 -13.21
C PRO A 80 -13.46 11.05 -14.38
N TRP A 81 -12.47 10.51 -15.09
CA TRP A 81 -12.66 9.58 -16.19
C TRP A 81 -12.86 8.13 -15.73
N ASN A 82 -12.38 7.78 -14.53
CA ASN A 82 -12.58 6.42 -14.00
C ASN A 82 -14.03 6.12 -13.61
N LYS A 83 -14.91 7.13 -13.51
CA LYS A 83 -16.36 6.89 -13.35
C LYS A 83 -16.99 6.14 -14.53
N PHE A 84 -16.33 6.14 -15.68
CA PHE A 84 -16.79 5.42 -16.88
C PHE A 84 -16.25 4.00 -16.96
N ALA A 85 -15.33 3.61 -16.07
CA ALA A 85 -14.77 2.26 -16.03
C ALA A 85 -15.85 1.25 -15.60
N ARG A 86 -15.81 0.06 -16.19
CA ARG A 86 -16.68 -1.06 -15.85
C ARG A 86 -15.85 -2.14 -15.18
N LYS A 87 -16.40 -2.75 -14.12
CA LYS A 87 -15.79 -3.94 -13.53
C LYS A 87 -15.77 -5.06 -14.57
N SER A 88 -14.66 -5.77 -14.65
CA SER A 88 -14.56 -6.93 -15.52
C SER A 88 -15.51 -8.03 -15.04
N ALA A 89 -16.07 -8.78 -15.99
CA ALA A 89 -16.80 -10.01 -15.71
C ALA A 89 -15.89 -11.26 -15.73
N GLU A 90 -14.61 -11.07 -16.09
CA GLU A 90 -13.64 -12.15 -16.14
C GLU A 90 -13.32 -12.66 -14.72
N GLY A 91 -13.48 -13.97 -14.51
CA GLY A 91 -13.34 -14.58 -13.20
C GLY A 91 -11.92 -14.47 -12.63
N ASP A 92 -10.92 -14.47 -13.52
CA ASP A 92 -9.51 -14.40 -13.15
C ASP A 92 -9.12 -13.09 -12.43
N PHE A 93 -9.91 -12.03 -12.58
CA PHE A 93 -9.69 -10.74 -11.91
C PHE A 93 -10.42 -10.59 -10.58
N ILE A 94 -11.17 -11.60 -10.14
CA ILE A 94 -11.80 -11.61 -8.81
C ILE A 94 -10.73 -11.88 -7.74
N ALA A 95 -10.84 -11.19 -6.59
CA ALA A 95 -9.96 -11.39 -5.46
C ALA A 95 -9.98 -12.88 -5.02
N ARG A 96 -8.79 -13.46 -4.90
CA ARG A 96 -8.61 -14.86 -4.48
C ARG A 96 -8.34 -14.92 -2.98
N HIS A 97 -8.65 -16.07 -2.38
CA HIS A 97 -8.31 -16.39 -0.99
C HIS A 97 -8.84 -15.40 0.07
N GLY A 98 -9.89 -14.62 -0.24
CA GLY A 98 -10.48 -13.66 0.69
C GLY A 98 -9.55 -12.49 1.05
N LEU A 99 -8.57 -12.18 0.18
CA LEU A 99 -7.62 -11.09 0.40
C LEU A 99 -8.28 -9.70 0.50
N ASP A 100 -9.51 -9.55 0.03
CA ASP A 100 -10.34 -8.35 0.14
C ASP A 100 -11.13 -8.24 1.46
N ALA A 101 -11.13 -9.29 2.28
CA ALA A 101 -11.85 -9.35 3.56
C ALA A 101 -10.95 -9.69 4.77
N THR A 102 -9.68 -10.03 4.54
CA THR A 102 -8.74 -10.45 5.60
C THR A 102 -8.18 -9.25 6.36
N SER A 103 -8.06 -9.35 7.68
CA SER A 103 -7.53 -8.27 8.51
C SER A 103 -6.00 -8.15 8.41
N LEU A 104 -5.45 -6.96 8.65
CA LEU A 104 -4.00 -6.75 8.67
C LEU A 104 -3.28 -7.62 9.71
N ILE A 105 -3.92 -7.93 10.84
CA ILE A 105 -3.33 -8.78 11.88
C ILE A 105 -3.20 -10.21 11.37
N GLU A 106 -4.24 -10.75 10.73
CA GLU A 106 -4.20 -12.10 10.13
C GLU A 106 -3.14 -12.17 9.02
N LEU A 107 -3.08 -11.17 8.15
CA LEU A 107 -2.07 -11.09 7.09
C LEU A 107 -0.64 -10.98 7.63
N PHE A 108 -0.45 -10.35 8.80
CA PHE A 108 0.85 -10.24 9.46
C PHE A 108 1.28 -11.56 10.10
N ALA A 109 0.31 -12.35 10.57
CA ALA A 109 0.55 -13.65 11.19
C ALA A 109 0.87 -14.79 10.20
N TRP A 110 0.73 -14.54 8.89
CA TRP A 110 1.10 -15.51 7.86
C TRP A 110 2.56 -15.92 7.99
N SER A 111 2.84 -17.21 7.87
CA SER A 111 4.19 -17.71 7.63
C SER A 111 4.64 -17.42 6.19
N GLU A 112 5.93 -17.63 5.89
CA GLU A 112 6.43 -17.56 4.51
C GLU A 112 5.74 -18.58 3.59
N GLU A 113 5.44 -19.78 4.12
CA GLU A 113 4.69 -20.82 3.42
C GLU A 113 3.26 -20.34 3.09
N ASP A 114 2.56 -19.75 4.05
CA ASP A 114 1.23 -19.16 3.84
C ASP A 114 1.28 -18.08 2.77
N PHE A 115 2.24 -17.16 2.88
CA PHE A 115 2.42 -16.10 1.88
C PHE A 115 2.59 -16.69 0.47
N HIS A 116 3.46 -17.68 0.30
CA HIS A 116 3.66 -18.31 -1.00
C HIS A 116 2.42 -19.03 -1.52
N LYS A 117 1.73 -19.77 -0.64
CA LYS A 117 0.51 -20.51 -0.97
C LYS A 117 -0.62 -19.57 -1.40
N TYR A 118 -0.90 -18.52 -0.63
CA TYR A 118 -2.04 -17.63 -0.86
C TYR A 118 -1.77 -16.53 -1.90
N THR A 119 -0.51 -16.31 -2.29
CA THR A 119 -0.16 -15.36 -3.36
C THR A 119 0.24 -16.05 -4.67
N GLU A 120 0.15 -17.38 -4.75
CA GLU A 120 0.44 -18.11 -5.98
C GLU A 120 -0.42 -17.65 -7.16
N GLY A 121 0.24 -17.38 -8.30
CA GLY A 121 -0.41 -16.83 -9.49
C GLY A 121 -0.88 -15.37 -9.35
N SER A 122 -0.58 -14.70 -8.22
CA SER A 122 -0.85 -13.27 -8.01
C SER A 122 0.41 -12.45 -8.21
N ALA A 123 0.25 -11.22 -8.71
CA ALA A 123 1.32 -10.25 -8.79
C ALA A 123 1.94 -9.93 -7.42
N ILE A 124 1.18 -10.10 -6.32
CA ILE A 124 1.66 -9.87 -4.94
C ILE A 124 2.90 -10.71 -4.62
N ARG A 125 2.98 -11.95 -5.12
CA ARG A 125 4.10 -12.87 -4.84
C ARG A 125 5.46 -12.27 -5.20
N ARG A 126 5.51 -11.34 -6.18
CA ARG A 126 6.75 -10.72 -6.67
C ARG A 126 7.51 -9.92 -5.60
N ILE A 127 6.82 -9.44 -4.56
CA ILE A 127 7.45 -8.55 -3.57
C ILE A 127 8.31 -9.34 -2.57
N GLY A 128 8.00 -10.63 -2.37
CA GLY A 128 8.63 -11.48 -1.37
C GLY A 128 8.09 -11.27 0.06
N TYR A 129 8.25 -12.29 0.90
CA TYR A 129 7.66 -12.34 2.24
C TYR A 129 8.16 -11.23 3.18
N GLU A 130 9.45 -10.89 3.14
CA GLU A 130 9.99 -9.81 3.97
C GLU A 130 9.39 -8.43 3.62
N CYS A 131 9.20 -8.13 2.32
CA CYS A 131 8.54 -6.90 1.90
C CYS A 131 7.05 -6.90 2.24
N TRP A 132 6.41 -8.06 2.22
CA TRP A 132 5.04 -8.21 2.70
C TRP A 132 4.93 -7.81 4.17
N LEU A 133 5.73 -8.43 5.05
CA LEU A 133 5.75 -8.08 6.47
C LEU A 133 6.11 -6.61 6.70
N ARG A 134 7.11 -6.08 5.96
CA ARG A 134 7.47 -4.65 5.99
C ARG A 134 6.26 -3.74 5.74
N ASN A 135 5.51 -4.02 4.67
CA ASN A 135 4.36 -3.21 4.27
C ASN A 135 3.22 -3.32 5.29
N VAL A 136 2.92 -4.53 5.77
CA VAL A 136 1.86 -4.76 6.77
C VAL A 136 2.23 -4.12 8.11
N ALA A 137 3.50 -4.15 8.53
CA ALA A 137 3.97 -3.45 9.72
C ALA A 137 3.72 -1.94 9.65
N ILE A 138 3.97 -1.30 8.48
CA ILE A 138 3.63 0.12 8.28
C ILE A 138 2.12 0.35 8.45
N ALA A 139 1.29 -0.49 7.82
CA ALA A 139 -0.16 -0.38 7.91
C ALA A 139 -0.68 -0.53 9.36
N LEU A 140 -0.15 -1.49 10.11
CA LEU A 140 -0.43 -1.68 11.54
C LEU A 140 0.05 -0.49 12.39
N GLY A 141 1.22 0.06 12.08
CA GLY A 141 1.73 1.29 12.70
C GLY A 141 0.81 2.49 12.46
N ASN A 142 0.18 2.56 11.29
CA ASN A 142 -0.75 3.62 10.91
C ASN A 142 -2.18 3.43 11.47
N ALA A 143 -2.57 2.23 11.84
CA ALA A 143 -3.87 1.94 12.45
C ALA A 143 -4.11 2.71 13.77
N PRO A 144 -5.36 2.88 14.22
CA PRO A 144 -5.66 3.34 15.57
C PRO A 144 -4.94 2.51 16.64
N HIS A 145 -4.82 3.05 17.86
CA HIS A 145 -4.19 2.30 18.94
C HIS A 145 -5.01 1.04 19.26
N SER A 146 -4.35 -0.12 19.32
CA SER A 146 -4.96 -1.39 19.73
C SER A 146 -3.93 -2.29 20.44
N GLY A 147 -4.36 -2.95 21.51
CA GLY A 147 -3.55 -3.96 22.20
C GLY A 147 -3.20 -5.14 21.28
N ASP A 148 -4.14 -5.57 20.45
CA ASP A 148 -3.96 -6.68 19.51
C ASP A 148 -2.95 -6.34 18.42
N VAL A 149 -2.98 -5.10 17.91
CA VAL A 149 -1.98 -4.60 16.96
C VAL A 149 -0.59 -4.59 17.59
N VAL A 150 -0.47 -4.14 18.84
CA VAL A 150 0.81 -4.14 19.56
C VAL A 150 1.31 -5.56 19.79
N ALA A 151 0.43 -6.50 20.14
CA ALA A 151 0.78 -7.91 20.31
C ALA A 151 1.26 -8.54 18.99
N ALA A 152 0.55 -8.29 17.89
CA ALA A 152 0.93 -8.76 16.56
C ALA A 152 2.32 -8.22 16.14
N LEU A 153 2.57 -6.93 16.32
CA LEU A 153 3.87 -6.32 16.04
C LEU A 153 4.99 -6.94 16.89
N ARG A 154 4.74 -7.14 18.19
CA ARG A 154 5.70 -7.77 19.11
C ARG A 154 6.14 -9.17 18.70
N ALA A 155 5.24 -9.94 18.08
CA ALA A 155 5.57 -11.28 17.59
C ALA A 155 6.70 -11.28 16.54
N HIS A 156 6.93 -10.15 15.85
CA HIS A 156 7.98 -10.02 14.82
C HIS A 156 9.17 -9.13 15.25
N GLU A 157 9.27 -8.70 16.51
CA GLU A 157 10.41 -7.89 16.99
C GLU A 157 11.76 -8.61 16.80
N GLY A 158 11.77 -9.93 16.96
CA GLY A 158 12.96 -10.79 16.83
C GLY A 158 13.19 -11.37 15.44
N HIS A 159 12.46 -10.93 14.41
CA HIS A 159 12.56 -11.49 13.05
C HIS A 159 14.01 -11.45 12.51
N PRO A 160 14.53 -12.47 11.81
CA PRO A 160 15.94 -12.51 11.36
C PRO A 160 16.31 -11.40 10.36
N ALA A 161 15.36 -10.96 9.54
CA ALA A 161 15.56 -9.85 8.61
C ALA A 161 15.57 -8.48 9.30
N GLN A 162 16.65 -7.71 9.12
CA GLN A 162 16.76 -6.34 9.64
C GLN A 162 15.64 -5.42 9.11
N LEU A 163 15.28 -5.60 7.84
CA LEU A 163 14.20 -4.85 7.18
C LEU A 163 12.86 -4.98 7.92
N VAL A 164 12.52 -6.17 8.39
CA VAL A 164 11.26 -6.39 9.12
C VAL A 164 11.36 -5.74 10.51
N ARG A 165 12.46 -5.98 11.24
CA ARG A 165 12.64 -5.44 12.60
C ARG A 165 12.52 -3.92 12.66
N GLU A 166 13.18 -3.19 11.76
CA GLU A 166 13.16 -1.73 11.78
C GLU A 166 11.74 -1.14 11.53
N HIS A 167 10.92 -1.82 10.71
CA HIS A 167 9.56 -1.38 10.41
C HIS A 167 8.60 -1.74 11.55
N VAL A 168 8.79 -2.90 12.19
CA VAL A 168 8.10 -3.30 13.41
C VAL A 168 8.39 -2.31 14.54
N GLN A 169 9.65 -1.95 14.76
CA GLN A 169 10.04 -0.97 15.78
C GLN A 169 9.40 0.39 15.55
N TRP A 170 9.41 0.88 14.30
CA TRP A 170 8.70 2.10 13.94
C TRP A 170 7.20 2.01 14.21
N ALA A 171 6.56 0.89 13.83
CA ALA A 171 5.12 0.68 14.03
C ALA A 171 4.74 0.62 15.51
N LEU A 172 5.56 -0.01 16.35
CA LEU A 172 5.37 -0.03 17.80
C LEU A 172 5.49 1.37 18.41
N ALA A 173 6.48 2.15 17.99
CA ALA A 173 6.63 3.53 18.45
C ALA A 173 5.38 4.37 18.09
N GLN A 174 4.82 4.17 16.89
CA GLN A 174 3.57 4.80 16.46
C GLN A 174 2.38 4.43 17.35
N GLN A 175 2.23 3.14 17.64
CA GLN A 175 1.19 2.63 18.52
C GLN A 175 1.30 3.19 19.95
N MET A 176 2.52 3.26 20.50
CA MET A 176 2.76 3.84 21.83
C MET A 176 2.48 5.34 21.87
N ARG A 177 2.86 6.08 20.82
CA ARG A 177 2.55 7.51 20.68
C ARG A 177 1.04 7.75 20.70
N LYS A 178 0.28 6.97 19.94
CA LYS A 178 -1.20 7.05 19.89
C LYS A 178 -1.83 6.72 21.24
N ALA A 179 -1.32 5.71 21.95
CA ALA A 179 -1.76 5.36 23.29
C ALA A 179 -1.53 6.50 24.30
N ALA A 180 -0.41 7.21 24.20
CA ALA A 180 -0.13 8.39 25.03
C ALA A 180 -1.09 9.54 24.71
N SER A 181 -1.26 9.88 23.43
CA SER A 181 -2.17 10.96 22.99
C SER A 181 -3.64 10.68 23.34
N ALA A 182 -4.09 9.43 23.33
CA ALA A 182 -5.43 9.06 23.78
C ALA A 182 -5.63 9.30 25.29
N ARG A 183 -4.64 8.91 26.11
CA ARG A 183 -4.66 9.12 27.57
C ARG A 183 -4.68 10.60 27.95
N SER A 184 -3.87 11.43 27.30
CA SER A 184 -3.85 12.88 27.57
C SER A 184 -5.19 13.56 27.22
N ARG A 185 -5.84 13.17 26.12
CA ARG A 185 -7.17 13.69 25.75
C ARG A 185 -8.26 13.26 26.74
N HIS A 186 -8.21 12.00 27.21
CA HIS A 186 -9.15 11.53 28.21
C HIS A 186 -8.97 12.26 29.55
N GLN A 187 -7.74 12.47 30.01
CA GLN A 187 -7.48 13.26 31.22
C GLN A 187 -7.95 14.71 31.10
N ALA A 188 -7.72 15.36 29.95
CA ALA A 188 -8.20 16.72 29.71
C ALA A 188 -9.75 16.82 29.68
N ALA A 189 -10.42 15.78 29.16
CA ALA A 189 -11.88 15.73 29.09
C ALA A 189 -12.57 15.40 30.43
N VAL A 190 -11.86 14.80 31.39
CA VAL A 190 -12.39 14.48 32.73
C VAL A 190 -12.24 15.65 33.72
N ILE A 191 -11.40 16.63 33.39
CA ILE A 191 -11.14 17.83 34.22
C ILE A 191 -12.12 18.98 33.89
N LEU A 192 -12.89 18.86 32.80
CA LEU A 192 -13.96 19.78 32.39
C LEU A 192 -15.34 19.20 32.73
#